data_AF-A0A644TTZ8-F1
#
_entry.id   AF-A0A644TTZ8-F1
#
_cell.length_a   1.000
_cell.length_b   1.000
_cell.length_c   1.000
_cell.angle_alpha   90.00
_cell.angle_beta   90.00
_cell.angle_gamma   90.00
#
_symmetry.space_group_name_H-M   'P 1'
#
loop_
_entity.id
_entity.type
_entity.pdbx_description
1 polymer ?
#
loop_
_entity_poly.entity_id
_entity_poly.type
_entity_poly.pdbx_seq_one_letter_code
_entity_poly.pdbx_strand_id
1 'polypeptide(L)'
;MIFRTEITPLKSTQNICHKDKIMLIGSCFTQNIGERLINSGFQTSINPFGIIYNSFTISQCLDYVLENKPFTIDDLIENNGWYSYSHHGSFKGHTPEELLDKINSEIAQSHKFIKETKYLILTLGTSWIYTHNETNKIMGNCHKIPSSQFTKSLLSIEKTIEVLSKSLDKFLKTTNQNNPKIIITVSPIRHIKDGYRENQLSKSMLHVAVEELLKQNSKIDYFPSYELMMDDLRDYRFYESDMLHPTPQAVDYIWQKFTQTYFSHDTISLSKEFEKLYKLKHHRPFDITTKDYQMHLQRIKDLEEELEKKRFI
;
A
#
# COMPACT_ATOMS: atom_id res chain seq x y z
N MET A 1 -17.63 -1.48 30.82
CA MET A 1 -17.63 -2.78 30.12
C MET A 1 -17.02 -2.56 28.75
N ILE A 2 -16.06 -3.40 28.32
CA ILE A 2 -15.50 -3.33 26.97
C ILE A 2 -16.45 -4.10 26.06
N PHE A 3 -17.13 -3.40 25.13
CA PHE A 3 -18.12 -3.98 24.22
C PHE A 3 -17.51 -4.47 22.89
N ARG A 4 -16.26 -4.92 22.92
CA ARG A 4 -15.51 -5.39 21.74
C ARG A 4 -14.74 -6.66 22.06
N THR A 5 -14.65 -7.55 21.08
CA THR A 5 -13.72 -8.69 21.11
C THR A 5 -12.47 -8.25 20.38
N GLU A 6 -11.43 -7.92 21.12
CA GLU A 6 -10.20 -7.36 20.55
C GLU A 6 -9.31 -8.46 19.95
N ILE A 7 -9.06 -8.38 18.64
CA ILE A 7 -8.07 -9.20 17.95
C ILE A 7 -6.67 -8.69 18.31
N THR A 8 -5.80 -9.62 18.70
CA THR A 8 -4.39 -9.35 18.97
C THR A 8 -3.55 -10.12 17.97
N PRO A 9 -3.06 -9.47 16.89
CA PRO A 9 -2.21 -10.14 15.93
C PRO A 9 -0.93 -10.64 16.61
N LEU A 10 -0.44 -11.80 16.18
CA LEU A 10 0.77 -12.40 16.73
C LEU A 10 1.97 -11.49 16.52
N LYS A 11 2.78 -11.29 17.57
CA LYS A 11 3.97 -10.45 17.49
C LYS A 11 4.94 -11.01 16.45
N SER A 12 5.40 -10.17 15.54
CA SER A 12 6.40 -10.59 14.55
C SER A 12 7.73 -10.91 15.22
N THR A 13 8.40 -11.97 14.75
CA THR A 13 9.74 -12.34 15.22
C THR A 13 10.83 -11.42 14.66
N GLN A 14 10.50 -10.57 13.68
CA GLN A 14 11.42 -9.64 13.05
C GLN A 14 10.84 -8.22 13.04
N ASN A 15 11.43 -7.33 13.82
CA ASN A 15 10.94 -5.97 13.95
C ASN A 15 11.42 -5.06 12.80
N ILE A 16 10.50 -4.24 12.29
CA ILE A 16 10.80 -3.10 11.42
C ILE A 16 11.47 -2.01 12.27
N CYS A 17 12.48 -1.35 11.70
CA CYS A 17 13.14 -0.17 12.28
C CYS A 17 13.39 0.91 11.21
N HIS A 18 13.73 2.13 11.63
CA HIS A 18 13.76 3.31 10.76
C HIS A 18 14.79 3.27 9.63
N LYS A 19 15.82 2.43 9.72
CA LYS A 19 16.78 2.19 8.63
C LYS A 19 16.23 1.28 7.51
N ASP A 20 15.16 0.54 7.80
CA ASP A 20 14.60 -0.39 6.84
C ASP A 20 13.77 0.39 5.80
N LYS A 21 13.97 0.08 4.52
CA LYS A 21 13.09 0.58 3.46
C LYS A 21 11.88 -0.31 3.29
N ILE A 22 10.72 0.33 3.14
CA ILE A 22 9.42 -0.30 3.09
C ILE A 22 8.74 0.07 1.78
N MET A 23 8.37 -0.91 0.97
CA MET A 23 7.55 -0.68 -0.22
C MET A 23 6.15 -1.22 0.02
N LEU A 24 5.13 -0.44 -0.31
CA LEU A 24 3.74 -0.86 -0.20
C LEU A 24 3.02 -0.78 -1.55
N ILE A 25 2.27 -1.83 -1.89
CA ILE A 25 1.49 -1.91 -3.13
C ILE A 25 0.09 -2.45 -2.81
N GLY A 26 -0.96 -1.81 -3.32
CA GLY A 26 -2.32 -2.33 -3.24
C GLY A 26 -3.40 -1.26 -3.17
N SER A 27 -4.49 -1.60 -2.46
CA SER A 27 -5.71 -0.80 -2.37
C SER A 27 -5.50 0.60 -1.78
N CYS A 28 -6.56 1.42 -1.73
CA CYS A 28 -6.51 2.73 -1.08
C CYS A 28 -6.08 2.67 0.39
N PHE A 29 -6.33 1.56 1.10
CA PHE A 29 -5.85 1.38 2.47
C PHE A 29 -4.31 1.37 2.57
N THR A 30 -3.61 1.02 1.50
CA THR A 30 -2.15 1.15 1.39
C THR A 30 -1.68 2.59 1.62
N GLN A 31 -2.43 3.59 1.13
CA GLN A 31 -2.07 5.00 1.30
C GLN A 31 -2.16 5.42 2.77
N ASN A 32 -3.23 5.01 3.47
CA ASN A 32 -3.40 5.28 4.89
C ASN A 32 -2.20 4.79 5.73
N ILE A 33 -1.78 3.53 5.54
CA ILE A 33 -0.65 2.96 6.29
C ILE A 33 0.69 3.52 5.81
N GLY A 34 0.85 3.74 4.50
CA GLY A 34 2.06 4.33 3.94
C GLY A 34 2.29 5.76 4.44
N GLU A 35 1.25 6.59 4.52
CA GLU A 35 1.34 7.94 5.09
C GLU A 35 1.70 7.91 6.57
N ARG A 36 1.16 6.96 7.34
CA ARG A 36 1.54 6.78 8.75
C ARG A 36 3.01 6.41 8.91
N LEU A 37 3.55 5.56 8.04
CA LEU A 37 4.98 5.23 8.00
C LEU A 37 5.84 6.46 7.69
N ILE A 38 5.47 7.23 6.65
CA ILE A 38 6.18 8.47 6.31
C ILE A 38 6.18 9.46 7.48
N ASN A 39 5.01 9.69 8.08
CA ASN A 39 4.85 10.62 9.21
C ASN A 39 5.59 10.15 10.47
N SER A 40 5.86 8.84 10.57
CA SER A 40 6.65 8.20 11.63
C SER A 40 8.14 8.12 11.32
N GLY A 41 8.59 8.72 10.20
CA GLY A 41 10.01 8.85 9.85
C GLY A 41 10.62 7.66 9.10
N PHE A 42 9.81 6.76 8.55
CA PHE A 42 10.29 5.64 7.75
C PHE A 42 10.55 6.04 6.30
N GLN A 43 11.50 5.33 5.67
CA GLN A 43 11.75 5.43 4.24
C GLN A 43 10.76 4.54 3.51
N THR A 44 9.85 5.15 2.74
CA THR A 44 8.70 4.43 2.18
C THR A 44 8.44 4.77 0.70
N SER A 45 8.13 3.75 -0.09
CA SER A 45 7.59 3.87 -1.46
C SER A 45 6.17 3.31 -1.48
N ILE A 46 5.21 4.05 -2.02
CA ILE A 46 3.78 3.74 -1.93
C ILE A 46 3.19 3.72 -3.33
N ASN A 47 2.61 2.58 -3.73
CA ASN A 47 1.78 2.43 -4.93
C ASN A 47 2.42 3.06 -6.19
N PRO A 48 3.52 2.48 -6.71
CA PRO A 48 4.21 3.04 -7.88
C PRO A 48 3.34 3.09 -9.14
N PHE A 49 2.29 2.28 -9.22
CA PHE A 49 1.31 2.31 -10.33
C PHE A 49 0.00 3.01 -9.91
N GLY A 50 0.00 3.65 -8.73
CA GLY A 50 -1.18 4.12 -8.03
C GLY A 50 -1.99 2.98 -7.43
N ILE A 51 -3.21 3.30 -7.01
CA ILE A 51 -4.09 2.35 -6.29
C ILE A 51 -4.57 1.25 -7.23
N ILE A 52 -4.24 0.01 -6.89
CA ILE A 52 -4.61 -1.21 -7.61
C ILE A 52 -5.08 -2.28 -6.62
N TYR A 53 -6.07 -3.09 -7.00
CA TYR A 53 -6.82 -3.88 -6.02
C TYR A 53 -6.63 -5.38 -6.15
N ASN A 54 -6.55 -5.91 -7.37
CA ASN A 54 -6.52 -7.35 -7.59
C ASN A 54 -5.10 -7.89 -7.66
N SER A 55 -4.91 -9.13 -7.20
CA SER A 55 -3.61 -9.78 -7.09
C SER A 55 -2.85 -9.85 -8.40
N PHE A 56 -3.54 -10.01 -9.54
CA PHE A 56 -2.90 -10.04 -10.85
C PHE A 56 -2.19 -8.71 -11.17
N THR A 57 -2.91 -7.59 -11.03
CA THR A 57 -2.36 -6.26 -11.31
C THR A 57 -1.30 -5.84 -10.29
N ILE A 58 -1.43 -6.27 -9.04
CA ILE A 58 -0.39 -6.09 -8.00
C ILE A 58 0.89 -6.84 -8.38
N SER A 59 0.78 -8.12 -8.77
CA SER A 59 1.92 -8.90 -9.27
C SER A 59 2.56 -8.28 -10.52
N GLN A 60 1.73 -7.81 -11.46
CA GLN A 60 2.22 -7.13 -12.66
C GLN A 60 3.01 -5.86 -12.31
N CYS A 61 2.46 -4.99 -11.45
CA CYS A 61 3.17 -3.80 -10.96
C CYS A 61 4.52 -4.17 -10.34
N LEU A 62 4.53 -5.20 -9.49
CA LEU A 62 5.75 -5.67 -8.84
C LEU A 62 6.79 -6.17 -9.86
N ASP A 63 6.37 -6.94 -10.86
CA ASP A 63 7.26 -7.46 -11.90
C ASP A 63 7.86 -6.34 -12.76
N TYR A 64 7.08 -5.33 -13.16
CA TYR A 64 7.60 -4.18 -13.92
C TYR A 64 8.65 -3.40 -13.11
N VAL A 65 8.40 -3.19 -11.82
CA VAL A 65 9.35 -2.51 -10.92
C VAL A 65 10.61 -3.37 -10.71
N LEU A 66 10.47 -4.68 -10.50
CA LEU A 66 11.62 -5.59 -10.31
C LEU A 66 12.52 -5.67 -11.55
N GLU A 67 11.92 -5.71 -12.74
CA GLU A 67 12.63 -5.83 -14.01
C GLU A 67 13.11 -4.47 -14.58
N ASN A 68 12.73 -3.36 -13.95
CA ASN A 68 12.89 -2.02 -14.53
C ASN A 68 12.33 -1.93 -15.95
N LYS A 69 11.19 -2.59 -16.19
CA LYS A 69 10.62 -2.73 -17.53
C LYS A 69 9.93 -1.43 -17.94
N PRO A 70 10.31 -0.81 -19.07
CA PRO A 70 9.66 0.40 -19.54
C PRO A 70 8.29 0.10 -20.15
N PHE A 71 7.38 1.07 -20.05
CA PHE A 71 6.17 1.17 -20.87
C PHE A 71 6.51 1.82 -22.21
N THR A 72 5.81 1.42 -23.27
CA THR A 72 5.87 2.03 -24.59
C THR A 72 4.54 2.63 -25.00
N ILE A 73 4.50 3.32 -26.15
CA ILE A 73 3.26 3.88 -26.71
C ILE A 73 2.16 2.83 -26.88
N ASP A 74 2.52 1.58 -27.19
CA ASP A 74 1.58 0.46 -27.38
C ASP A 74 0.90 0.00 -26.09
N ASP A 75 1.42 0.44 -24.94
CA ASP A 75 0.82 0.19 -23.63
C ASP A 75 -0.18 1.30 -23.22
N LEU A 76 -0.27 2.38 -24.00
CA LEU A 76 -1.14 3.50 -23.71
C LEU A 76 -2.47 3.44 -24.48
N ILE A 77 -3.48 4.09 -23.92
CA ILE A 77 -4.81 4.27 -24.50
C ILE A 77 -5.15 5.75 -24.52
N GLU A 78 -5.67 6.22 -25.65
CA GLU A 78 -6.22 7.56 -25.80
C GLU A 78 -7.73 7.54 -25.50
N ASN A 79 -8.16 8.35 -24.52
CA ASN A 79 -9.56 8.56 -24.18
C ASN A 79 -9.75 9.88 -23.40
N ASN A 80 -9.88 11.02 -24.09
CA ASN A 80 -9.88 12.35 -23.47
C ASN A 80 -8.61 12.58 -22.62
N GLY A 81 -7.45 12.32 -23.22
CA GLY A 81 -6.14 12.23 -22.58
C GLY A 81 -5.55 10.83 -22.71
N TRP A 82 -4.34 10.64 -22.20
CA TRP A 82 -3.61 9.38 -22.27
C TRP A 82 -3.61 8.66 -20.93
N TYR A 83 -3.75 7.33 -20.97
CA TYR A 83 -3.82 6.45 -19.81
C TYR A 83 -3.13 5.11 -20.10
N SER A 84 -2.88 4.31 -19.07
CA SER A 84 -2.54 2.89 -19.21
C SER A 84 -3.50 2.06 -18.37
N TYR A 85 -3.99 0.93 -18.89
CA TYR A 85 -4.85 0.01 -18.14
C TYR A 85 -4.22 -0.57 -16.88
N SER A 86 -2.88 -0.61 -16.79
CA SER A 86 -2.16 -1.09 -15.61
C SER A 86 -2.09 -0.07 -14.46
N HIS A 87 -2.44 1.20 -14.69
CA HIS A 87 -2.22 2.29 -13.75
C HIS A 87 -3.54 2.90 -13.24
N HIS A 88 -3.51 3.41 -12.02
CA HIS A 88 -4.61 4.19 -11.45
C HIS A 88 -4.87 5.48 -12.24
N GLY A 89 -6.08 6.04 -12.17
CA GLY A 89 -6.46 7.27 -12.89
C GLY A 89 -5.68 8.53 -12.50
N SER A 90 -4.84 8.49 -11.46
CA SER A 90 -3.87 9.55 -11.14
C SER A 90 -2.68 9.58 -12.13
N PHE A 91 -2.47 8.51 -12.89
CA PHE A 91 -1.54 8.43 -14.00
C PHE A 91 -2.30 8.72 -15.30
N LYS A 92 -2.38 10.02 -15.60
CA LYS A 92 -2.93 10.58 -16.83
C LYS A 92 -1.95 11.60 -17.39
N GLY A 93 -1.90 11.73 -18.71
CA GLY A 93 -1.12 12.74 -19.41
C GLY A 93 -1.93 13.41 -20.52
N HIS A 94 -1.56 14.63 -20.90
CA HIS A 94 -2.14 15.32 -22.04
C HIS A 94 -1.58 14.80 -23.37
N THR A 95 -0.31 14.38 -23.37
CA THR A 95 0.34 13.71 -24.50
C THR A 95 0.84 12.32 -24.07
N PRO A 96 1.10 11.40 -25.00
CA PRO A 96 1.63 10.09 -24.63
C PRO A 96 3.04 10.19 -24.06
N GLU A 97 3.88 11.12 -24.54
CA GLU A 97 5.25 11.32 -24.04
C GLU A 97 5.22 11.76 -22.57
N GLU A 98 4.35 12.71 -22.20
CA GLU A 98 4.19 13.15 -20.82
C GLU A 98 3.83 11.98 -19.88
N LEU A 99 2.91 11.11 -20.31
CA LEU A 99 2.51 9.96 -19.52
C LEU A 99 3.62 8.90 -19.45
N LEU A 100 4.30 8.61 -20.56
CA LEU A 100 5.41 7.67 -20.59
C LEU A 100 6.56 8.13 -19.70
N ASP A 101 6.92 9.41 -19.75
CA ASP A 101 7.96 9.99 -18.91
C ASP A 101 7.61 9.85 -17.43
N LYS A 102 6.35 10.15 -17.06
CA LYS A 102 5.85 9.98 -15.69
C LYS A 102 5.90 8.52 -15.23
N ILE A 103 5.40 7.59 -16.03
CA ILE A 103 5.36 6.15 -15.71
C ILE A 103 6.79 5.59 -15.60
N ASN A 104 7.62 5.82 -16.62
CA ASN A 104 8.96 5.23 -16.69
C ASN A 104 9.91 5.85 -15.66
N SER A 105 9.75 7.13 -15.30
CA SER A 105 10.48 7.74 -14.19
C SER A 105 10.11 7.12 -12.85
N GLU A 106 8.82 6.88 -12.60
CA GLU A 106 8.35 6.23 -11.38
C GLU A 106 8.83 4.78 -11.28
N ILE A 107 8.78 4.02 -12.39
CA ILE A 107 9.35 2.67 -12.47
C ILE A 107 10.84 2.68 -12.15
N ALA A 108 11.61 3.58 -12.76
CA ALA A 108 13.05 3.67 -12.54
C ALA A 108 13.41 4.03 -11.08
N GLN A 109 12.65 4.96 -10.48
CA GLN A 109 12.81 5.32 -9.07
C GLN A 109 12.44 4.15 -8.16
N SER A 110 11.32 3.51 -8.41
CA SER A 110 10.83 2.37 -7.63
C SER A 110 11.72 1.14 -7.79
N HIS A 111 12.34 0.93 -8.95
CA HIS A 111 13.31 -0.12 -9.19
C HIS A 111 14.57 0.06 -8.32
N LYS A 112 15.07 1.30 -8.21
CA LYS A 112 16.18 1.60 -7.29
C LYS A 112 15.77 1.38 -5.84
N PHE A 113 14.53 1.74 -5.48
CA PHE A 113 14.03 1.56 -4.12
C PHE A 113 13.86 0.08 -3.76
N ILE A 114 13.26 -0.73 -4.64
CA ILE A 114 12.93 -2.13 -4.37
C ILE A 114 14.15 -3.02 -4.13
N LYS A 115 15.28 -2.70 -4.78
CA LYS A 115 16.56 -3.38 -4.54
C LYS A 115 17.06 -3.21 -3.12
N GLU A 116 16.67 -2.13 -2.45
CA GLU A 116 17.03 -1.83 -1.07
C GLU A 116 15.87 -2.05 -0.09
N THR A 117 14.73 -2.56 -0.57
CA THR A 117 13.54 -2.83 0.26
C THR A 117 13.74 -4.08 1.10
N LYS A 118 13.57 -3.94 2.41
CA LYS A 118 13.57 -5.08 3.34
C LYS A 118 12.17 -5.59 3.65
N TYR A 119 11.18 -4.70 3.65
CA TYR A 119 9.78 -5.06 3.88
C TYR A 119 8.91 -4.69 2.68
N LEU A 120 8.32 -5.69 2.04
CA LEU A 120 7.30 -5.52 1.02
C LEU A 120 5.92 -5.75 1.63
N ILE A 121 5.03 -4.76 1.56
CA ILE A 121 3.67 -4.88 2.09
C ILE A 121 2.66 -4.88 0.93
N LEU A 122 1.86 -5.94 0.82
CA LEU A 122 0.83 -6.07 -0.20
C LEU A 122 -0.57 -6.00 0.44
N THR A 123 -1.39 -5.05 0.00
CA THR A 123 -2.77 -4.90 0.47
C THR A 123 -3.76 -5.32 -0.62
N LEU A 124 -4.25 -6.56 -0.54
CA LEU A 124 -5.15 -7.16 -1.53
C LEU A 124 -6.58 -6.62 -1.36
N GLY A 125 -7.13 -6.04 -2.41
CA GLY A 125 -8.47 -5.41 -2.40
C GLY A 125 -9.58 -6.38 -2.77
N THR A 126 -9.45 -7.05 -3.92
CA THR A 126 -10.51 -7.90 -4.46
C THR A 126 -9.98 -9.00 -5.40
N SER A 127 -10.73 -10.09 -5.53
CA SER A 127 -10.56 -11.15 -6.54
C SER A 127 -11.33 -10.83 -7.82
N TRP A 128 -12.19 -9.81 -7.83
CA TRP A 128 -12.87 -9.39 -9.05
C TRP A 128 -11.87 -8.74 -10.01
N ILE A 129 -11.89 -9.21 -11.25
CA ILE A 129 -11.10 -8.66 -12.35
C ILE A 129 -12.03 -8.19 -13.46
N TYR A 130 -11.54 -7.23 -14.23
CA TYR A 130 -12.15 -6.79 -15.47
C TYR A 130 -11.16 -7.09 -16.59
N THR A 131 -11.62 -7.83 -17.59
CA THR A 131 -10.82 -8.20 -18.76
C THR A 131 -11.36 -7.46 -19.97
N HIS A 132 -10.50 -6.73 -20.69
CA HIS A 132 -10.92 -6.04 -21.91
C HIS A 132 -11.23 -7.07 -23.01
N ASN A 133 -12.42 -6.98 -23.61
CA ASN A 133 -12.95 -8.03 -24.48
C ASN A 133 -12.10 -8.27 -25.74
N GLU A 134 -11.52 -7.21 -26.32
CA GLU A 134 -10.75 -7.35 -27.57
C GLU A 134 -9.29 -7.76 -27.35
N THR A 135 -8.67 -7.32 -26.24
CA THR A 135 -7.23 -7.50 -26.00
C THR A 135 -6.94 -8.62 -25.00
N ASN A 136 -7.97 -9.14 -24.33
CA ASN A 136 -7.86 -10.10 -23.23
C ASN A 136 -6.92 -9.66 -22.08
N LYS A 137 -6.58 -8.37 -22.01
CA LYS A 137 -5.77 -7.82 -20.92
C LYS A 137 -6.63 -7.68 -19.66
N ILE A 138 -6.07 -8.01 -18.49
CA ILE A 138 -6.69 -7.73 -17.19
C ILE A 138 -6.37 -6.30 -16.77
N MET A 139 -7.40 -5.57 -16.34
CA MET A 139 -7.33 -4.14 -16.09
C MET A 139 -6.99 -3.85 -14.62
N GLY A 140 -6.05 -2.95 -14.38
CA GLY A 140 -5.85 -2.28 -13.10
C GLY A 140 -6.87 -1.15 -12.88
N ASN A 141 -7.23 -0.45 -13.96
CA ASN A 141 -8.28 0.56 -13.97
C ASN A 141 -8.97 0.61 -15.34
N CYS A 142 -10.31 0.69 -15.37
CA CYS A 142 -11.08 0.78 -16.61
C CYS A 142 -11.21 2.22 -17.16
N HIS A 143 -10.67 3.23 -16.46
CA HIS A 143 -10.62 4.64 -16.90
C HIS A 143 -11.94 5.23 -17.40
N LYS A 144 -13.05 4.85 -16.74
CA LYS A 144 -14.43 5.25 -17.08
C LYS A 144 -14.87 4.87 -18.52
N ILE A 145 -14.17 3.94 -19.16
CA ILE A 145 -14.59 3.35 -20.44
C ILE A 145 -15.88 2.53 -20.22
N PRO A 146 -16.81 2.48 -21.19
CA PRO A 146 -18.06 1.76 -21.04
C PRO A 146 -17.88 0.31 -20.58
N SER A 147 -18.68 -0.11 -19.60
CA SER A 147 -18.58 -1.45 -19.01
C SER A 147 -18.82 -2.59 -20.01
N SER A 148 -19.48 -2.32 -21.14
CA SER A 148 -19.71 -3.29 -22.22
C SER A 148 -18.42 -3.76 -22.91
N GLN A 149 -17.32 -3.00 -22.78
CA GLN A 149 -16.01 -3.39 -23.33
C GLN A 149 -15.24 -4.35 -22.42
N PHE A 150 -15.77 -4.65 -21.23
CA PHE A 150 -15.09 -5.48 -20.25
C PHE A 150 -15.96 -6.66 -19.82
N THR A 151 -15.32 -7.81 -19.68
CA THR A 151 -15.90 -8.97 -19.01
C THR A 151 -15.44 -8.99 -17.58
N LYS A 152 -16.38 -9.07 -16.64
CA LYS A 152 -16.10 -9.18 -15.23
C LYS A 152 -16.09 -10.64 -14.79
N SER A 153 -15.07 -11.07 -14.07
CA SER A 153 -14.97 -12.43 -13.53
C SER A 153 -14.18 -12.45 -12.22
N LEU A 154 -14.21 -13.59 -11.53
CA LEU A 154 -13.34 -13.85 -10.38
C LEU A 154 -12.01 -14.41 -10.87
N LEU A 155 -10.91 -13.83 -10.40
CA LEU A 155 -9.60 -14.44 -10.48
C LEU A 155 -9.59 -15.68 -9.58
N SER A 156 -9.24 -16.84 -10.14
CA SER A 156 -9.25 -18.08 -9.38
C SER A 156 -8.22 -18.05 -8.24
N ILE A 157 -8.40 -18.90 -7.24
CA ILE A 157 -7.48 -19.04 -6.11
C ILE A 157 -6.11 -19.50 -6.63
N GLU A 158 -6.10 -20.49 -7.52
CA GLU A 158 -4.89 -21.04 -8.13
C GLU A 158 -4.12 -19.97 -8.90
N LYS A 159 -4.83 -19.17 -9.70
CA LYS A 159 -4.19 -18.09 -10.45
C LYS A 159 -3.67 -16.99 -9.53
N THR A 160 -4.39 -16.69 -8.44
CA THR A 160 -3.95 -15.74 -7.41
C THR A 160 -2.65 -16.20 -6.75
N ILE A 161 -2.57 -17.47 -6.36
CA ILE A 161 -1.36 -18.07 -5.79
C ILE A 161 -0.22 -18.04 -6.80
N GLU A 162 -0.47 -18.48 -8.05
CA GLU A 162 0.53 -18.55 -9.12
C GLU A 162 1.19 -17.19 -9.40
N VAL A 163 0.39 -16.13 -9.57
CA VAL A 163 0.95 -14.81 -9.90
C VAL A 163 1.62 -14.16 -8.70
N LEU A 164 1.11 -14.34 -7.49
CA LEU A 164 1.73 -13.77 -6.29
C LEU A 164 3.03 -14.51 -5.97
N SER A 165 3.02 -15.84 -5.89
CA SER A 165 4.21 -16.63 -5.54
C SER A 165 5.38 -16.33 -6.48
N LYS A 166 5.12 -16.28 -7.80
CA LYS A 166 6.13 -15.94 -8.80
C LYS A 166 6.76 -14.57 -8.58
N SER A 167 5.96 -13.52 -8.41
CA SER A 167 6.48 -12.15 -8.25
C SER A 167 7.14 -11.95 -6.87
N LEU A 168 6.61 -12.59 -5.82
CA LEU A 168 7.19 -12.58 -4.48
C LEU A 168 8.55 -13.30 -4.43
N ASP A 169 8.67 -14.46 -5.09
CA ASP A 169 9.94 -15.18 -5.22
C ASP A 169 10.98 -14.36 -5.98
N LYS A 170 10.55 -13.64 -7.03
CA LYS A 170 11.45 -12.71 -7.74
C LYS A 170 11.92 -11.60 -6.80
N PHE A 171 11.02 -10.96 -6.05
CA PHE A 171 11.39 -9.95 -5.05
C PHE A 171 12.44 -10.48 -4.07
N LEU A 172 12.20 -11.65 -3.48
CA LEU A 172 13.11 -12.27 -2.51
C LEU A 172 14.50 -12.60 -3.08
N LYS A 173 14.61 -12.78 -4.41
CA LYS A 173 15.89 -13.01 -5.13
C LYS A 173 16.57 -11.72 -5.60
N THR A 174 15.82 -10.63 -5.75
CA THR A 174 16.31 -9.37 -6.33
C THR A 174 16.70 -8.33 -5.28
N THR A 175 16.08 -8.32 -4.10
CA THR A 175 16.48 -7.38 -3.04
C THR A 175 17.87 -7.72 -2.49
N ASN A 176 18.68 -6.69 -2.26
CA ASN A 176 20.03 -6.76 -1.67
C ASN A 176 19.99 -6.89 -0.14
N GLN A 177 18.80 -6.84 0.46
CA GLN A 177 18.64 -6.81 1.90
C GLN A 177 18.75 -8.21 2.51
N ASN A 178 19.41 -8.30 3.66
CA ASN A 178 19.47 -9.53 4.43
C ASN A 178 18.12 -9.82 5.09
N ASN A 179 17.65 -11.06 4.95
CA ASN A 179 16.40 -11.55 5.53
C ASN A 179 15.18 -10.64 5.26
N PRO A 180 14.84 -10.40 3.97
CA PRO A 180 13.69 -9.58 3.61
C PRO A 180 12.39 -10.30 4.00
N LYS A 181 11.35 -9.52 4.28
CA LYS A 181 10.02 -9.99 4.69
C LYS A 181 8.94 -9.43 3.78
N ILE A 182 7.90 -10.23 3.61
CA ILE A 182 6.68 -9.86 2.89
C ILE A 182 5.55 -9.88 3.90
N ILE A 183 4.77 -8.80 3.96
CA ILE A 183 3.57 -8.72 4.79
C ILE A 183 2.39 -8.60 3.84
N ILE A 184 1.49 -9.58 3.86
CA ILE A 184 0.25 -9.53 3.10
C ILE A 184 -0.88 -9.14 4.04
N THR A 185 -1.79 -8.32 3.56
CA THR A 185 -3.04 -8.02 4.26
C THR A 185 -4.19 -7.97 3.26
N VAL A 186 -5.40 -8.33 3.72
CA VAL A 186 -6.62 -8.12 2.96
C VAL A 186 -7.19 -6.76 3.35
N SER A 187 -7.50 -5.93 2.37
CA SER A 187 -7.97 -4.55 2.60
C SER A 187 -9.24 -4.54 3.45
N PRO A 188 -9.34 -3.66 4.47
CA PRO A 188 -10.54 -3.50 5.31
C PRO A 188 -11.71 -2.84 4.58
N ILE A 189 -11.46 -2.26 3.41
CA ILE A 189 -12.47 -1.55 2.62
C ILE A 189 -13.28 -2.58 1.81
N ARG A 190 -14.61 -2.46 1.92
CA ARG A 190 -15.54 -3.34 1.23
C ARG A 190 -15.78 -2.89 -0.21
N HIS A 191 -15.79 -3.83 -1.14
CA HIS A 191 -16.16 -3.62 -2.54
C HIS A 191 -17.64 -3.96 -2.76
N ILE A 192 -18.55 -3.16 -2.20
CA ILE A 192 -19.99 -3.48 -2.19
C ILE A 192 -20.75 -3.15 -3.48
N LYS A 193 -20.10 -2.54 -4.49
CA LYS A 193 -20.76 -2.16 -5.75
C LYS A 193 -21.47 -3.35 -6.41
N ASP A 194 -20.99 -4.55 -6.13
CA ASP A 194 -21.51 -5.80 -6.68
C ASP A 194 -22.37 -6.60 -5.71
N GLY A 195 -22.48 -6.15 -4.45
CA GLY A 195 -23.21 -6.81 -3.39
C GLY A 195 -22.33 -7.30 -2.23
N TYR A 196 -22.97 -7.48 -1.07
CA TYR A 196 -22.30 -7.93 0.14
C TYR A 196 -21.78 -9.36 0.02
N ARG A 197 -22.56 -10.25 -0.61
CA ARG A 197 -22.18 -11.65 -0.83
C ARG A 197 -20.96 -11.73 -1.75
N GLU A 198 -20.91 -10.91 -2.78
CA GLU A 198 -19.84 -10.81 -3.77
C GLU A 198 -18.55 -10.28 -3.15
N ASN A 199 -18.66 -9.31 -2.23
CA ASN A 199 -17.55 -8.87 -1.41
C ASN A 199 -17.04 -10.01 -0.51
N GLN A 200 -17.93 -10.68 0.23
CA GLN A 200 -17.54 -11.79 1.11
C GLN A 200 -16.85 -12.90 0.33
N LEU A 201 -17.42 -13.33 -0.80
CA LEU A 201 -16.85 -14.33 -1.68
C LEU A 201 -15.44 -13.92 -2.14
N SER A 202 -15.30 -12.69 -2.63
CA SER A 202 -14.00 -12.16 -3.04
C SER A 202 -12.98 -12.15 -1.91
N LYS A 203 -13.34 -11.70 -0.70
CA LYS A 203 -12.41 -11.63 0.44
C LYS A 203 -12.02 -13.03 0.90
N SER A 204 -12.99 -13.96 0.97
CA SER A 204 -12.75 -15.37 1.31
C SER A 204 -11.77 -16.03 0.34
N MET A 205 -11.91 -15.79 -0.98
CA MET A 205 -10.96 -16.32 -1.97
C MET A 205 -9.53 -15.78 -1.75
N LEU A 206 -9.39 -14.49 -1.43
CA LEU A 206 -8.09 -13.91 -1.08
C LEU A 206 -7.50 -14.56 0.18
N HIS A 207 -8.29 -14.75 1.24
CA HIS A 207 -7.80 -15.41 2.47
C HIS A 207 -7.31 -16.84 2.19
N VAL A 208 -8.03 -17.63 1.39
CA VAL A 208 -7.58 -18.98 1.03
C VAL A 208 -6.25 -18.95 0.27
N ALA A 209 -6.11 -18.04 -0.70
CA ALA A 209 -4.85 -17.89 -1.43
C ALA A 209 -3.70 -17.43 -0.53
N VAL A 210 -3.95 -16.49 0.39
CA VAL A 210 -2.94 -16.00 1.35
C VAL A 210 -2.49 -17.12 2.29
N GLU A 211 -3.42 -17.92 2.82
CA GLU A 211 -3.09 -19.06 3.68
C GLU A 211 -2.15 -20.05 2.97
N GLU A 212 -2.36 -20.30 1.69
CA GLU A 212 -1.50 -21.17 0.90
C GLU A 212 -0.10 -20.56 0.70
N LEU A 213 -0.01 -19.25 0.44
CA LEU A 213 1.27 -18.55 0.33
C LEU A 213 2.07 -18.57 1.65
N LEU A 214 1.40 -18.41 2.79
CA LEU A 214 2.04 -18.47 4.12
C LEU A 214 2.70 -19.84 4.37
N LYS A 215 2.03 -20.93 3.97
CA LYS A 215 2.57 -22.30 4.11
C LYS A 215 3.80 -22.54 3.24
N GLN A 216 3.84 -21.92 2.06
CA GLN A 216 4.92 -22.10 1.10
C GLN A 216 6.21 -21.38 1.51
N ASN A 217 6.13 -20.27 2.26
CA ASN A 217 7.30 -19.45 2.54
C ASN A 217 7.20 -18.71 3.89
N SER A 218 8.09 -19.05 4.82
CA SER A 218 8.17 -18.45 6.16
C SER A 218 8.63 -16.98 6.19
N LYS A 219 8.99 -16.40 5.03
CA LYS A 219 9.24 -14.96 4.89
C LYS A 219 7.97 -14.16 4.65
N ILE A 220 6.85 -14.82 4.39
CA ILE A 220 5.53 -14.20 4.21
C ILE A 220 4.81 -14.23 5.55
N ASP A 221 4.27 -13.08 5.95
CA ASP A 221 3.45 -12.90 7.14
C ASP A 221 2.09 -12.30 6.77
N TYR A 222 1.09 -12.47 7.63
CA TYR A 222 -0.24 -11.93 7.44
C TYR A 222 -0.62 -10.94 8.53
N PHE A 223 -0.98 -9.72 8.11
CA PHE A 223 -1.54 -8.72 9.00
C PHE A 223 -3.07 -8.66 8.83
N PRO A 224 -3.89 -8.85 9.90
CA PRO A 224 -5.33 -9.02 9.79
C PRO A 224 -6.10 -7.69 9.76
N SER A 225 -5.78 -6.79 8.82
CA SER A 225 -6.45 -5.47 8.77
C SER A 225 -7.94 -5.56 8.45
N TYR A 226 -8.34 -6.55 7.62
CA TYR A 226 -9.74 -6.82 7.31
C TYR A 226 -10.52 -7.23 8.56
N GLU A 227 -10.02 -8.21 9.30
CA GLU A 227 -10.65 -8.73 10.51
C GLU A 227 -10.66 -7.68 11.62
N LEU A 228 -9.60 -6.88 11.79
CA LEU A 228 -9.64 -5.74 12.71
C LEU A 228 -10.81 -4.79 12.40
N MET A 229 -11.05 -4.48 11.13
CA MET A 229 -12.17 -3.62 10.76
C MET A 229 -13.53 -4.32 10.91
N MET A 230 -13.63 -5.57 10.46
CA MET A 230 -14.89 -6.30 10.42
C MET A 230 -15.32 -6.81 11.80
N ASP A 231 -14.37 -7.19 12.67
CA ASP A 231 -14.62 -7.90 13.91
C ASP A 231 -14.35 -7.07 15.17
N ASP A 232 -13.31 -6.25 15.22
CA ASP A 232 -13.09 -5.36 16.37
C ASP A 232 -13.92 -4.08 16.22
N LEU A 233 -13.93 -3.49 15.01
CA LEU A 233 -14.51 -2.19 14.70
C LEU A 233 -15.88 -2.30 14.00
N ARG A 234 -16.73 -3.21 14.48
CA ARG A 234 -18.05 -3.54 13.90
C ARG A 234 -19.05 -2.39 13.78
N ASP A 235 -18.92 -1.35 14.59
CA ASP A 235 -19.88 -0.25 14.69
C ASP A 235 -19.73 0.75 13.52
N TYR A 236 -20.86 1.22 12.95
CA TYR A 236 -20.87 2.20 11.86
C TYR A 236 -20.13 3.50 12.19
N ARG A 237 -19.94 3.86 13.46
CA ARG A 237 -19.11 5.00 13.88
C ARG A 237 -17.66 4.94 13.36
N PHE A 238 -17.19 3.74 12.99
CA PHE A 238 -15.85 3.53 12.46
C PHE A 238 -15.79 3.66 10.94
N TYR A 239 -16.91 3.86 10.26
CA TYR A 239 -17.01 4.07 8.83
C TYR A 239 -17.26 5.55 8.51
N GLU A 240 -16.65 6.02 7.43
CA GLU A 240 -16.90 7.34 6.87
C GLU A 240 -18.35 7.46 6.35
N SER A 241 -18.73 8.65 5.88
CA SER A 241 -20.10 8.94 5.41
C SER A 241 -20.58 8.03 4.28
N ASP A 242 -19.65 7.40 3.54
CA ASP A 242 -19.97 6.44 2.48
C ASP A 242 -20.24 5.01 2.98
N MET A 243 -20.11 4.79 4.30
CA MET A 243 -20.29 3.50 4.97
C MET A 243 -19.33 2.40 4.51
N LEU A 244 -18.21 2.77 3.88
CA LEU A 244 -17.24 1.86 3.28
C LEU A 244 -15.81 2.10 3.73
N HIS A 245 -15.38 3.35 3.73
CA HIS A 245 -14.02 3.69 4.13
C HIS A 245 -13.92 3.76 5.65
N PRO A 246 -12.80 3.30 6.25
CA PRO A 246 -12.57 3.47 7.68
C PRO A 246 -12.35 4.96 8.00
N THR A 247 -12.90 5.40 9.13
CA THR A 247 -12.63 6.73 9.71
C THR A 247 -11.16 6.88 10.11
N PRO A 248 -10.65 8.11 10.30
CA PRO A 248 -9.33 8.35 10.89
C PRO A 248 -9.11 7.58 12.19
N GLN A 249 -10.14 7.51 13.06
CA GLN A 249 -10.08 6.75 14.31
C GLN A 249 -9.88 5.25 14.07
N ALA A 250 -10.57 4.68 13.07
CA ALA A 250 -10.41 3.27 12.71
C ALA A 250 -9.02 3.01 12.11
N VAL A 251 -8.53 3.89 11.24
CA VAL A 251 -7.18 3.83 10.68
C VAL A 251 -6.14 3.91 11.80
N ASP A 252 -6.30 4.81 12.77
CA ASP A 252 -5.43 4.95 13.94
C ASP A 252 -5.37 3.66 14.77
N TYR A 253 -6.52 3.01 14.99
CA TYR A 253 -6.58 1.75 15.71
C TYR A 253 -5.84 0.63 14.97
N ILE A 254 -6.06 0.49 13.65
CA ILE A 254 -5.37 -0.52 12.84
C ILE A 254 -3.86 -0.22 12.78
N TRP A 255 -3.47 1.05 12.70
CA TRP A 255 -2.07 1.47 12.78
C TRP A 255 -1.44 1.10 14.13
N GLN A 256 -2.14 1.31 15.25
CA GLN A 256 -1.67 0.88 16.57
C GLN A 256 -1.43 -0.64 16.61
N LYS A 257 -2.36 -1.43 16.07
CA LYS A 257 -2.19 -2.89 15.96
C LYS A 257 -0.99 -3.25 15.10
N PHE A 258 -0.81 -2.59 13.95
CA PHE A 258 0.34 -2.79 13.07
C PHE A 258 1.68 -2.51 13.78
N THR A 259 1.80 -1.36 14.45
CA THR A 259 3.04 -1.02 15.18
C THR A 259 3.30 -2.00 16.34
N GLN A 260 2.26 -2.39 17.09
CA GLN A 260 2.38 -3.39 18.14
C GLN A 260 2.82 -4.76 17.60
N THR A 261 2.44 -5.11 16.38
CA THR A 261 2.86 -6.35 15.71
C THR A 261 4.31 -6.27 15.23
N TYR A 262 4.69 -5.21 14.52
CA TYR A 262 5.94 -5.19 13.76
C TYR A 262 7.05 -4.34 14.34
N PHE A 263 6.81 -3.48 15.33
CA PHE A 263 7.83 -2.55 15.83
C PHE A 263 8.37 -2.97 17.19
N SER A 264 9.65 -2.73 17.45
CA SER A 264 10.19 -2.81 18.82
C SER A 264 9.71 -1.62 19.65
N HIS A 265 9.91 -1.69 20.97
CA HIS A 265 9.64 -0.55 21.84
C HIS A 265 10.43 0.70 21.42
N ASP A 266 11.70 0.52 21.04
CA ASP A 266 12.57 1.62 20.59
C ASP A 266 12.09 2.23 19.27
N THR A 267 11.68 1.39 18.31
CA THR A 267 11.07 1.85 17.06
C THR A 267 9.79 2.65 17.34
N ILE A 268 8.94 2.20 18.27
CA ILE A 268 7.72 2.94 18.66
C ILE A 268 8.08 4.29 19.28
N SER A 269 9.09 4.33 20.16
CA SER A 269 9.55 5.58 20.79
C SER A 269 10.05 6.58 19.75
N LEU A 270 10.95 6.14 18.85
CA LEU A 270 11.49 6.99 17.80
C LEU A 270 10.42 7.46 16.82
N SER A 271 9.43 6.61 16.51
CA SER A 271 8.28 6.99 15.67
C SER A 271 7.52 8.17 16.24
N LYS A 272 7.29 8.21 17.57
CA LYS A 272 6.62 9.34 18.23
C LYS A 272 7.40 10.65 18.13
N GLU A 273 8.74 10.58 18.14
CA GLU A 273 9.58 11.76 17.95
C GLU A 273 9.46 12.31 16.51
N PHE A 274 9.45 11.42 15.51
CA PHE A 274 9.20 11.80 14.12
C PHE A 274 7.79 12.34 13.89
N GLU A 275 6.76 11.75 14.51
CA GLU A 275 5.39 12.27 14.44
C GLU A 275 5.28 13.68 15.04
N LYS A 276 6.06 13.97 16.10
CA LYS A 276 6.15 15.31 16.67
C LYS A 276 6.83 16.28 15.70
N LEU A 277 7.93 15.88 15.06
CA LEU A 277 8.58 16.67 14.01
C LEU A 277 7.61 16.94 12.84
N TYR A 278 6.88 15.93 12.39
CA TYR A 278 5.89 16.05 11.33
C TYR A 278 4.82 17.10 11.69
N LYS A 279 4.27 17.05 12.90
CA LYS A 279 3.29 18.04 13.39
C LYS A 279 3.88 19.45 13.46
N LEU A 280 5.12 19.60 13.88
CA LEU A 280 5.80 20.91 13.90
C LEU A 280 5.97 21.49 12.50
N LYS A 281 6.35 20.66 11.52
CA LYS A 281 6.50 21.06 10.11
C LYS A 281 5.18 21.49 9.45
N HIS A 282 4.06 20.87 9.85
CA HIS A 282 2.74 21.15 9.29
C HIS A 282 1.93 22.17 10.12
N HIS A 283 2.51 22.70 11.20
CA HIS A 283 1.91 23.78 11.95
C HIS A 283 1.90 25.05 11.08
N ARG A 284 0.72 25.61 10.81
CA ARG A 284 0.60 26.89 10.09
C ARG A 284 0.85 28.06 11.05
N PRO A 285 1.93 28.84 10.88
CA PRO A 285 2.15 30.03 11.69
C PRO A 285 1.13 31.12 11.32
N PHE A 286 0.77 31.96 12.29
CA PHE A 286 -0.10 33.11 12.06
C PHE A 286 0.64 34.27 11.35
N ASP A 287 1.94 34.43 11.61
CA ASP A 287 2.78 35.46 10.99
C ASP A 287 4.21 34.94 10.77
N ILE A 288 4.61 34.87 9.50
CA ILE A 288 5.92 34.35 9.04
C ILE A 288 7.05 35.38 9.17
N THR A 289 6.77 36.61 9.58
CA THR A 289 7.76 37.69 9.70
C THR A 289 8.31 37.84 11.12
N THR A 290 7.75 37.10 12.09
CA THR A 290 8.12 37.20 13.51
C THR A 290 9.42 36.48 13.83
N LYS A 291 10.14 36.95 14.87
CA LYS A 291 11.30 36.25 15.43
C LYS A 291 10.92 34.86 15.96
N ASP A 292 9.72 34.71 16.50
CA ASP A 292 9.19 33.44 16.98
C ASP A 292 9.08 32.40 15.86
N TYR A 293 8.70 32.83 14.65
CA TYR A 293 8.69 31.94 13.48
C TYR A 293 10.10 31.51 13.07
N GLN A 294 11.08 32.41 13.10
CA GLN A 294 12.49 32.05 12.83
C GLN A 294 13.03 31.05 13.87
N MET A 295 12.73 31.24 15.16
CA MET A 295 13.08 30.30 16.22
C MET A 295 12.38 28.94 16.04
N HIS A 296 11.12 28.93 15.59
CA HIS A 296 10.38 27.71 15.27
C HIS A 296 11.03 26.93 14.11
N LEU A 297 11.44 27.61 13.05
CA LEU A 297 12.16 26.99 11.93
C LEU A 297 13.51 26.40 12.36
N GLN A 298 14.27 27.12 13.19
CA GLN A 298 15.54 26.60 13.71
C GLN A 298 15.30 25.34 14.56
N ARG A 299 14.29 25.35 15.42
CA ARG A 299 13.91 24.19 16.23
C ARG A 299 13.52 22.97 15.37
N ILE A 300 12.80 23.18 14.27
CA ILE A 300 12.47 22.11 13.32
C ILE A 300 13.76 21.52 12.74
N LYS A 301 14.68 22.39 12.29
CA LYS A 301 15.94 21.97 11.68
C LYS A 301 16.81 21.18 12.67
N ASP A 302 16.96 21.67 13.89
CA ASP A 302 17.76 21.01 14.93
C ASP A 302 17.19 19.62 15.27
N LEU A 303 15.86 19.53 15.42
CA LEU A 303 15.18 18.26 15.70
C LEU A 303 15.29 17.29 14.52
N GLU A 304 15.18 17.78 13.29
CA GLU A 304 15.37 16.95 12.09
C GLU A 304 16.79 16.38 12.01
N GLU A 305 17.83 17.21 12.22
CA GLU A 305 19.22 16.75 12.25
C GLU A 305 19.48 15.73 13.38
N GLU A 306 18.85 15.90 14.54
CA GLU A 306 18.92 14.94 15.65
C GLU A 306 18.29 13.60 15.27
N LEU A 307 17.06 13.61 14.73
CA LEU A 307 16.31 12.40 14.42
C LEU A 307 16.90 11.64 13.22
N GLU A 308 17.45 12.33 12.22
CA GLU A 308 18.15 11.71 11.10
C GLU A 308 19.40 10.95 11.57
N LYS A 309 20.11 11.43 12.60
CA LYS A 309 21.21 10.67 13.21
C LYS A 309 20.71 9.41 13.91
N LYS A 310 19.58 9.48 14.63
CA LYS A 310 18.97 8.32 15.31
C LYS A 310 18.43 7.27 14.34
N ARG A 311 18.01 7.65 13.12
CA ARG A 311 17.43 6.73 12.12
C ARG A 311 18.37 5.56 11.75
N PHE A 312 19.67 5.81 11.71
CA PHE A 312 20.67 4.86 11.20
C PHE A 312 21.50 4.16 12.28
N ILE A 313 21.21 4.41 13.55
CA ILE A 313 21.81 3.74 14.72
C ILE A 313 21.01 2.47 15.00
#